data_AF-A0A7C7V1U0-F1
#
_entry.id   AF-A0A7C7V1U0-F1
#
_cell.length_a   1.000
_cell.length_b   1.000
_cell.length_c   1.000
_cell.angle_alpha   90.00
_cell.angle_beta   90.00
_cell.angle_gamma   90.00
#
_symmetry.space_group_name_H-M   'P 1'
#
loop_
_entity.id
_entity.type
_entity.pdbx_description
1 polymer ?
#
loop_
_entity_poly.entity_id
_entity_poly.type
_entity_poly.pdbx_seq_one_letter_code
_entity_poly.pdbx_strand_id
1 'polypeptide(L)'
;MDRDNDGTADTPMFGTAPDEPPTGLLFDLDQDSPATFSPKQLPSKGGERKWDFEFALHLGAPLRTFYDTNNDGRIDLVLTGHDEDGVADHVLRLKDGTWRSQDPARRKVIDISLVAGMPLRIRFRHVMDSLLSFYCPISVDITQVFS
;
A
#
# COMPACT_ATOMS: atom_id res chain seq x y z
N MET A 1 3.52 -11.97 -3.57
CA MET A 1 3.74 -13.12 -2.68
C MET A 1 2.39 -13.49 -2.10
N ASP A 2 2.16 -14.73 -1.69
CA ASP A 2 0.97 -15.15 -0.95
C ASP A 2 1.35 -15.10 0.53
N ARG A 3 0.98 -14.03 1.25
CA ARG A 3 1.43 -13.78 2.62
C ARG A 3 0.55 -14.42 3.67
N ASP A 4 -0.71 -14.70 3.36
CA ASP A 4 -1.63 -15.40 4.26
C ASP A 4 -1.82 -16.90 3.94
N ASN A 5 -1.13 -17.41 2.92
CA ASN A 5 -1.11 -18.82 2.48
C ASN A 5 -2.46 -19.33 1.97
N ASP A 6 -3.24 -18.47 1.31
CA ASP A 6 -4.53 -18.86 0.73
C ASP A 6 -4.46 -19.33 -0.73
N GLY A 7 -3.25 -19.36 -1.31
CA GLY A 7 -2.98 -19.78 -2.68
C GLY A 7 -3.02 -18.65 -3.69
N THR A 8 -3.34 -17.43 -3.27
CA THR A 8 -3.41 -16.24 -4.14
C THR A 8 -2.37 -15.21 -3.71
N ALA A 9 -1.68 -14.61 -4.68
CA ALA A 9 -0.71 -13.57 -4.36
C ALA A 9 -1.45 -12.31 -3.88
N ASP A 10 -1.17 -11.83 -2.67
CA ASP A 10 -1.79 -10.66 -2.04
C ASP A 10 -0.85 -9.44 -1.98
N THR A 11 0.47 -9.69 -1.93
CA THR A 11 1.47 -8.65 -1.67
C THR A 11 2.62 -8.69 -2.68
N PRO A 12 2.47 -8.16 -3.91
CA PRO A 12 3.60 -7.97 -4.79
C PRO A 12 4.54 -6.88 -4.26
N MET A 13 5.84 -7.07 -4.50
CA MET A 13 6.87 -6.07 -4.25
C MET A 13 7.21 -5.38 -5.58
N PHE A 14 7.54 -4.08 -5.52
CA PHE A 14 8.03 -3.32 -6.67
C PHE A 14 9.33 -2.61 -6.35
N GLY A 15 10.12 -2.34 -7.38
CA GLY A 15 11.43 -1.69 -7.30
C GLY A 15 11.82 -1.08 -8.64
N THR A 16 12.91 -0.32 -8.64
CA THR A 16 13.46 0.35 -9.83
C THR A 16 14.22 -0.59 -10.75
N ALA A 17 14.90 -1.60 -10.20
CA ALA A 17 15.63 -2.62 -10.95
C ALA A 17 15.52 -4.02 -10.31
N PRO A 18 15.71 -5.12 -11.07
CA PRO A 18 15.59 -6.48 -10.55
C PRO A 18 16.64 -6.89 -9.51
N ASP A 19 17.80 -6.23 -9.54
CA ASP A 19 18.97 -6.46 -8.68
C ASP A 19 19.06 -5.46 -7.51
N GLU A 20 18.13 -4.52 -7.43
CA GLU A 20 18.00 -3.57 -6.32
C GLU A 20 16.98 -4.05 -5.27
N PRO A 21 17.13 -3.65 -4.00
CA PRO A 21 16.09 -3.89 -3.00
C PRO A 21 14.75 -3.32 -3.45
N PRO A 22 13.61 -4.00 -3.13
CA PRO A 22 12.30 -3.47 -3.44
C PRO A 22 12.09 -2.12 -2.74
N THR A 23 11.52 -1.16 -3.46
CA THR A 23 11.21 0.18 -2.96
C THR A 23 9.77 0.29 -2.45
N GLY A 24 8.97 -0.76 -2.60
CA GLY A 24 7.61 -0.75 -2.07
C GLY A 24 6.84 -2.06 -2.22
N LEU A 25 5.63 -2.03 -1.67
CA LEU A 25 4.68 -3.12 -1.58
C LEU A 25 3.34 -2.64 -2.17
N LEU A 26 2.65 -3.52 -2.89
CA LEU A 26 1.25 -3.37 -3.27
C LEU A 26 0.45 -4.39 -2.45
N PHE A 27 -0.78 -4.05 -2.09
CA PHE A 27 -1.67 -4.92 -1.33
C PHE A 27 -3.01 -5.00 -2.05
N ASP A 28 -3.24 -6.16 -2.66
CA ASP A 28 -4.54 -6.56 -3.17
C ASP A 28 -5.31 -7.21 -2.01
N LEU A 29 -6.20 -6.42 -1.40
CA LEU A 29 -6.90 -6.77 -0.17
C LEU A 29 -8.24 -7.46 -0.43
N ASP A 30 -8.79 -7.37 -1.63
CA ASP A 30 -10.01 -8.11 -2.01
C ASP A 30 -9.72 -9.34 -2.88
N GLN A 31 -8.49 -9.48 -3.37
CA GLN A 31 -7.99 -10.57 -4.21
C GLN A 31 -8.77 -10.74 -5.52
N ASP A 32 -9.23 -9.64 -6.09
CA ASP A 32 -9.88 -9.67 -7.38
C ASP A 32 -8.88 -9.68 -8.56
N SER A 33 -7.58 -9.52 -8.29
CA SER A 33 -6.55 -9.62 -9.32
C SER A 33 -6.32 -11.08 -9.77
N PRO A 34 -5.98 -11.30 -11.05
CA PRO A 34 -5.69 -12.65 -11.55
C PRO A 34 -4.55 -13.31 -10.78
N ALA A 35 -4.78 -14.51 -10.23
CA ALA A 35 -3.76 -15.29 -9.51
C ALA A 35 -2.49 -15.58 -10.35
N THR A 36 -2.59 -15.54 -11.68
CA THR A 36 -1.47 -15.72 -12.60
C THR A 36 -0.69 -14.42 -12.88
N PHE A 37 -0.97 -13.35 -12.15
CA PHE A 37 -0.33 -12.05 -12.39
C PHE A 37 1.19 -12.15 -12.24
N SER A 38 1.87 -11.65 -13.26
CA SER A 38 3.31 -11.40 -13.23
C SER A 38 3.56 -9.90 -13.19
N PRO A 39 4.50 -9.40 -12.37
CA PRO A 39 4.89 -7.98 -12.40
C PRO A 39 5.31 -7.47 -13.79
N LYS A 40 5.75 -8.38 -14.69
CA LYS A 40 6.04 -8.08 -16.11
C LYS A 40 4.80 -7.66 -16.92
N GLN A 41 3.61 -7.88 -16.37
CA GLN A 41 2.31 -7.54 -16.98
C GLN A 41 1.76 -6.20 -16.49
N LEU A 42 2.48 -5.48 -15.60
CA LEU A 42 2.15 -4.10 -15.29
C LEU A 42 2.18 -3.28 -16.60
N PRO A 43 1.10 -2.57 -16.94
CA PRO A 43 1.03 -1.84 -18.21
C PRO A 43 2.10 -0.75 -18.26
N SER A 44 2.87 -0.73 -19.34
CA SER A 44 3.93 0.27 -19.56
C SER A 44 3.40 1.65 -19.97
N LYS A 45 2.14 1.74 -20.42
CA LYS A 45 1.26 2.93 -20.51
C LYS A 45 0.01 2.56 -21.30
N GLY A 46 -1.19 2.90 -20.82
CA GLY A 46 -2.45 2.81 -21.59
C GLY A 46 -3.01 1.41 -21.85
N GLY A 47 -2.46 0.36 -21.24
CA GLY A 47 -3.06 -0.98 -21.26
C GLY A 47 -4.13 -1.13 -20.19
N GLU A 48 -5.03 -2.10 -20.37
CA GLU A 48 -5.97 -2.53 -19.32
C GLU A 48 -5.22 -2.84 -18.04
N ARG A 49 -5.75 -2.33 -16.92
CA ARG A 49 -5.16 -2.55 -15.59
C ARG A 49 -5.38 -4.02 -15.24
N LYS A 50 -4.30 -4.80 -15.21
CA LYS A 50 -4.33 -6.24 -14.90
C LYS A 50 -4.13 -6.56 -13.42
N TRP A 51 -3.93 -5.53 -12.61
CA TRP A 51 -3.70 -5.64 -11.18
C TRP A 51 -4.43 -4.49 -10.49
N ASP A 52 -5.34 -4.86 -9.60
CA ASP A 52 -6.02 -3.93 -8.70
C ASP A 52 -5.41 -4.02 -7.30
N PHE A 53 -5.43 -2.90 -6.58
CA PHE A 53 -4.91 -2.85 -5.22
C PHE A 53 -5.49 -1.67 -4.45
N GLU A 54 -5.79 -1.91 -3.18
CA GLU A 54 -6.43 -0.93 -2.32
C GLU A 54 -5.41 -0.09 -1.56
N PHE A 55 -4.22 -0.63 -1.39
CA PHE A 55 -3.16 -0.01 -0.61
C PHE A 55 -1.79 -0.29 -1.23
N ALA A 56 -0.96 0.75 -1.30
CA ALA A 56 0.45 0.62 -1.62
C ALA A 56 1.32 1.38 -0.63
N LEU A 57 2.48 0.81 -0.34
CA LEU A 57 3.49 1.38 0.55
C LEU A 57 4.79 1.57 -0.24
N HIS A 58 5.28 2.79 -0.29
CA HIS A 58 6.61 3.11 -0.80
C HIS A 58 7.56 3.34 0.38
N LEU A 59 8.58 2.49 0.48
CA LEU A 59 9.51 2.37 1.61
C LEU A 59 10.68 3.37 1.58
N GLY A 60 10.80 4.19 0.53
CA GLY A 60 11.82 5.24 0.47
C GLY A 60 11.54 6.39 1.45
N ALA A 61 12.51 7.27 1.65
CA ALA A 61 12.32 8.54 2.36
C ALA A 61 11.97 9.66 1.36
N PRO A 62 10.83 10.37 1.51
CA PRO A 62 9.84 10.20 2.57
C PRO A 62 8.96 8.96 2.35
N LEU A 63 8.48 8.39 3.47
CA LEU A 63 7.55 7.26 3.46
C LEU A 63 6.25 7.71 2.80
N ARG A 64 5.72 6.92 1.86
CA ARG A 64 4.46 7.25 1.20
C ARG A 64 3.51 6.07 1.18
N THR A 65 2.24 6.36 1.37
CA THR A 65 1.15 5.41 1.19
C THR A 65 0.15 5.94 0.17
N PHE A 66 -0.41 5.02 -0.59
CA PHE A 66 -1.40 5.29 -1.61
C PHE A 66 -2.60 4.42 -1.32
N TYR A 67 -3.79 5.02 -1.33
CA TYR A 67 -5.04 4.35 -1.02
C TYR A 67 -6.03 4.51 -2.16
N ASP A 68 -6.73 3.43 -2.47
CA ASP A 68 -8.07 3.46 -3.02
C ASP A 68 -9.05 3.35 -1.84
N THR A 69 -9.59 4.50 -1.40
CA THR A 69 -10.44 4.52 -0.20
C THR A 69 -11.87 4.08 -0.46
N ASN A 70 -12.29 3.93 -1.72
CA ASN A 70 -13.65 3.57 -2.11
C ASN A 70 -13.75 2.26 -2.94
N ASN A 71 -12.63 1.57 -3.15
CA ASN A 71 -12.52 0.30 -3.89
C ASN A 71 -13.08 0.43 -5.32
N ASP A 72 -12.77 1.54 -6.00
CA ASP A 72 -13.19 1.78 -7.39
C ASP A 72 -12.10 1.50 -8.43
N GLY A 73 -11.00 0.90 -7.98
CA GLY A 73 -9.80 0.60 -8.71
C GLY A 73 -8.92 1.82 -8.95
N ARG A 74 -9.07 2.92 -8.19
CA ARG A 74 -8.30 4.16 -8.40
C ARG A 74 -7.79 4.73 -7.09
N ILE A 75 -6.52 5.12 -7.11
CA ILE A 75 -5.91 5.83 -5.99
C ILE A 75 -6.53 7.21 -5.87
N ASP A 76 -7.10 7.50 -4.72
CA ASP A 76 -7.79 8.75 -4.42
C ASP A 76 -7.23 9.46 -3.17
N LEU A 77 -6.25 8.86 -2.50
CA LEU A 77 -5.57 9.43 -1.35
C LEU A 77 -4.09 9.03 -1.31
N VAL A 78 -3.23 10.01 -1.03
CA VAL A 78 -1.79 9.81 -0.79
C VAL A 78 -1.41 10.46 0.52
N LEU A 79 -0.74 9.71 1.40
CA LEU A 79 -0.16 10.23 2.65
C LEU A 79 1.37 10.16 2.55
N THR A 80 2.05 11.19 3.05
CA THR A 80 3.51 11.26 3.05
C THR A 80 3.99 11.66 4.44
N GLY A 81 4.86 10.84 5.03
CA GLY A 81 5.59 11.17 6.27
C GLY A 81 7.08 11.34 5.96
N HIS A 82 7.64 12.46 6.38
CA HIS A 82 9.04 12.83 6.20
C HIS A 82 9.89 12.44 7.40
N ASP A 83 9.29 12.33 8.58
CA ASP A 83 9.95 11.88 9.80
C ASP A 83 9.49 10.46 10.20
N GLU A 84 9.98 10.01 11.35
CA GLU A 84 9.77 8.66 11.87
C GLU A 84 8.61 8.60 12.88
N ASP A 85 7.80 9.66 13.02
CA ASP A 85 6.73 9.70 14.03
C ASP A 85 5.46 8.93 13.62
N GLY A 86 5.44 8.41 12.39
CA GLY A 86 4.33 7.65 11.82
C GLY A 86 3.13 8.50 11.41
N VAL A 87 3.23 9.83 11.49
CA VAL A 87 2.20 10.82 11.13
C VAL A 87 2.50 11.39 9.75
N ALA A 88 1.43 11.65 9.00
CA ALA A 88 1.54 12.28 7.70
C ALA A 88 1.84 13.78 7.84
N ASP A 89 2.88 14.26 7.18
CA ASP A 89 3.15 15.69 6.99
C ASP A 89 2.34 16.27 5.82
N HIS A 90 2.04 15.43 4.83
CA HIS A 90 1.29 15.82 3.66
C HIS A 90 0.21 14.81 3.31
N VAL A 91 -0.94 15.36 2.94
CA VAL A 91 -2.10 14.61 2.48
C VAL A 91 -2.57 15.17 1.15
N LEU A 92 -2.61 14.33 0.13
CA LEU A 92 -3.21 14.66 -1.15
C LEU A 92 -4.46 13.81 -1.34
N ARG A 93 -5.59 14.45 -1.64
CA ARG A 93 -6.84 13.76 -1.96
C ARG A 93 -7.30 14.11 -3.36
N LEU A 94 -7.68 13.12 -4.15
CA LEU A 94 -8.37 13.32 -5.42
C LEU A 94 -9.83 13.69 -5.13
N LYS A 95 -10.25 14.85 -5.61
CA LYS A 95 -11.64 15.30 -5.53
C LYS A 95 -12.04 15.98 -6.82
N ASP A 96 -13.14 15.53 -7.42
CA ASP A 96 -13.65 16.05 -8.70
C ASP A 96 -12.58 16.05 -9.81
N GLY A 97 -11.81 14.94 -9.89
CA GLY A 97 -10.73 14.76 -10.86
C GLY A 97 -9.46 15.59 -10.60
N THR A 98 -9.40 16.35 -9.49
CA THR A 98 -8.25 17.20 -9.16
C THR A 98 -7.64 16.81 -7.82
N TRP A 99 -6.32 16.62 -7.78
CA TRP A 99 -5.58 16.41 -6.54
C TRP A 99 -5.53 17.70 -5.73
N ARG A 100 -5.90 17.63 -4.46
CA ARG A 100 -5.89 18.75 -3.53
C ARG A 100 -5.12 18.39 -2.27
N SER A 101 -4.28 19.31 -1.82
CA SER A 101 -3.67 19.23 -0.48
C SER A 101 -4.76 19.37 0.59
N GLN A 102 -4.64 18.61 1.65
CA GLN A 102 -5.49 18.67 2.84
C GLN A 102 -4.62 18.83 4.08
N ASP A 103 -5.21 19.40 5.14
CA ASP A 103 -4.59 19.37 6.46
C ASP A 103 -4.43 17.90 6.91
N PRO A 104 -3.22 17.47 7.28
CA PRO A 104 -3.01 16.10 7.74
C PRO A 104 -3.79 15.73 8.99
N ALA A 105 -4.15 16.70 9.85
CA ALA A 105 -4.94 16.48 11.06
C ALA A 105 -4.42 15.32 11.93
N ARG A 106 -3.09 15.17 12.03
CA ARG A 106 -2.39 14.07 12.73
C ARG A 106 -2.76 12.65 12.24
N ARG A 107 -3.13 12.50 10.98
CA ARG A 107 -3.41 11.20 10.36
C ARG A 107 -2.13 10.36 10.31
N LYS A 108 -2.24 9.06 10.60
CA LYS A 108 -1.12 8.12 10.46
C LYS A 108 -0.77 7.94 8.99
N VAL A 109 0.51 7.81 8.66
CA VAL A 109 0.95 7.51 7.28
C VAL A 109 0.39 6.16 6.83
N ILE A 110 0.30 5.18 7.73
CA ILE A 110 -0.39 3.91 7.48
C ILE A 110 -1.65 3.86 8.35
N ASP A 111 -2.82 4.09 7.74
CA ASP A 111 -4.13 4.00 8.38
C ASP A 111 -5.10 3.13 7.58
N ILE A 112 -5.31 1.89 8.04
CA ILE A 112 -6.20 0.94 7.37
C ILE A 112 -7.68 1.30 7.49
N SER A 113 -8.04 2.18 8.43
CA SER A 113 -9.44 2.63 8.54
C SER A 113 -9.90 3.44 7.31
N LEU A 114 -8.96 3.84 6.46
CA LEU A 114 -9.19 4.54 5.19
C LEU A 114 -9.67 3.62 4.07
N VAL A 115 -9.43 2.31 4.15
CA VAL A 115 -9.93 1.35 3.15
C VAL A 115 -11.39 1.00 3.44
N ALA A 116 -12.19 0.89 2.37
CA ALA A 116 -13.62 0.60 2.45
C ALA A 116 -13.90 -0.83 2.96
N GLY A 117 -14.88 -0.96 3.86
CA GLY A 117 -15.39 -2.27 4.28
C GLY A 117 -14.56 -2.99 5.35
N MET A 118 -15.25 -3.75 6.21
CA MET A 118 -14.61 -4.53 7.26
C MET A 118 -13.75 -5.71 6.74
N PRO A 119 -14.17 -6.46 5.69
CA PRO A 119 -13.38 -7.58 5.19
C PRO A 119 -11.96 -7.19 4.77
N LEU A 120 -11.79 -6.08 4.04
CA LEU A 120 -10.49 -5.61 3.56
C LEU A 120 -9.56 -5.22 4.72
N ARG A 121 -10.12 -4.61 5.76
CA ARG A 121 -9.38 -4.23 6.97
C ARG A 121 -8.89 -5.44 7.77
N ILE A 122 -9.72 -6.49 7.86
CA ILE A 122 -9.34 -7.76 8.49
C ILE A 122 -8.20 -8.39 7.71
N ARG A 123 -8.33 -8.45 6.38
CA ARG A 123 -7.32 -9.00 5.50
C ARG A 123 -5.99 -8.27 5.61
N PHE A 124 -5.99 -6.95 5.52
CA PHE A 124 -4.79 -6.14 5.71
C PHE A 124 -4.07 -6.47 7.02
N ARG A 125 -4.81 -6.63 8.13
CA ARG A 125 -4.22 -6.99 9.41
C ARG A 125 -3.52 -8.34 9.33
N HIS A 126 -4.14 -9.35 8.72
CA HIS A 126 -3.51 -10.66 8.53
C HIS A 126 -2.22 -10.58 7.70
N VAL A 127 -2.26 -9.85 6.58
CA VAL A 127 -1.08 -9.65 5.72
C VAL A 127 0.03 -8.92 6.47
N MET A 128 -0.31 -7.87 7.23
CA MET A 128 0.67 -7.10 7.99
C MET A 128 1.26 -7.88 9.17
N ASP A 129 0.44 -8.62 9.93
CA ASP A 129 0.93 -9.49 11.00
C ASP A 129 1.92 -10.53 10.46
N SER A 130 1.61 -11.11 9.29
CA SER A 130 2.52 -11.99 8.56
C SER A 130 3.81 -11.25 8.19
N LEU A 131 3.74 -10.09 7.52
CA LEU A 131 4.92 -9.30 7.14
C LEU A 131 5.81 -8.96 8.34
N LEU A 132 5.24 -8.45 9.44
CA LEU A 132 6.00 -8.06 10.62
C LEU A 132 6.69 -9.25 11.30
N SER A 133 6.08 -10.44 11.25
CA SER A 133 6.68 -11.67 11.78
C SER A 133 7.92 -12.12 10.99
N PHE A 134 8.02 -11.77 9.70
CA PHE A 134 9.15 -12.12 8.83
C PHE A 134 10.30 -11.10 8.85
N TYR A 135 10.10 -9.84 9.28
CA TYR A 135 11.04 -8.73 9.00
C TYR A 135 11.82 -8.14 10.20
N CYS A 136 11.82 -8.72 11.41
CA CYS A 136 12.65 -8.19 12.51
C CYS A 136 13.96 -9.00 12.72
N PRO A 137 15.17 -8.39 12.86
CA PRO A 137 15.49 -7.00 13.18
C PRO A 137 16.46 -6.35 12.18
N ILE A 138 15.97 -5.61 11.19
CA ILE A 138 16.81 -4.66 10.43
C ILE A 138 16.09 -3.31 10.38
N SER A 139 16.36 -2.51 11.43
CA SER A 139 16.44 -1.04 11.51
C SER A 139 15.36 -0.11 10.89
N VAL A 140 14.25 -0.60 10.35
CA VAL A 140 13.06 0.23 10.17
C VAL A 140 12.04 -0.23 11.21
N ASP A 141 11.83 0.58 12.24
CA ASP A 141 10.84 0.34 13.30
C ASP A 141 9.43 0.59 12.74
N ILE A 142 8.97 -0.30 11.86
CA ILE A 142 7.61 -0.24 11.29
C ILE A 142 6.56 -0.39 12.42
N THR A 143 6.95 -0.95 13.58
CA THR A 143 6.08 -1.08 14.75
C THR A 143 5.64 0.26 15.33
N GLN A 144 6.42 1.35 15.20
CA GLN A 144 5.98 2.69 15.61
C GLN A 144 4.87 3.26 14.72
N VAL A 145 4.74 2.80 13.47
CA VAL A 145 3.66 3.25 12.59
C VAL A 145 2.29 2.66 13.00
N PHE A 146 2.28 1.55 13.75
CA PHE A 146 1.06 0.81 14.10
C PHE A 146 0.60 0.95 15.55
N SER A 147 1.34 1.65 16.42
CA SER A 147 0.96 1.86 17.84
C SER A 147 -0.14 2.89 18.07
#